data_AF-A0A950SNQ3-F1
#
_entry.id   AF-A0A950SNQ3-F1
#
_cell.length_a   1.000
_cell.length_b   1.000
_cell.length_c   1.000
_cell.angle_alpha   90.00
_cell.angle_beta   90.00
_cell.angle_gamma   90.00
#
_symmetry.space_group_name_H-M   'P 1'
#
loop_
_entity.id
_entity.type
_entity.pdbx_description
1 polymer ?
#
loop_
_entity_poly.entity_id
_entity_poly.type
_entity_poly.pdbx_seq_one_letter_code
_entity_poly.pdbx_strand_id
1 'polypeptide(L)'
;MMLTYGLGGMRDDDGMLSFWPRRAPEDNAILRFPVTYRGQMLEVEIGLDKVEYTLRDGESLLIRHEAEEIHLTRQNPVVVRPVSREASAVIR
;
A
#
# COMPACT_ATOMS: atom_id res chain seq x y z
N MET A 1 4.20 -18.56 1.29
CA MET A 1 2.97 -18.75 0.47
C MET A 1 2.67 -17.42 -0.18
N MET A 2 2.55 -17.36 -1.51
CA MET A 2 2.38 -16.09 -2.23
C MET A 2 0.89 -15.86 -2.50
N LEU A 3 0.25 -14.95 -1.75
CA LEU A 3 -1.14 -14.55 -1.96
C LEU A 3 -1.14 -13.20 -2.69
N THR A 4 -1.60 -13.18 -3.94
CA THR A 4 -1.79 -11.94 -4.71
C THR A 4 -3.23 -11.49 -4.57
N TYR A 5 -3.46 -10.40 -3.83
CA TYR A 5 -4.76 -9.76 -3.79
C TYR A 5 -4.73 -8.60 -4.78
N GLY A 6 -5.58 -8.64 -5.81
CA GLY A 6 -5.57 -7.69 -6.94
C GLY A 6 -5.87 -6.22 -6.61
N LEU A 7 -6.07 -5.88 -5.34
CA LEU A 7 -6.35 -4.52 -4.86
C LEU A 7 -5.04 -3.86 -4.42
N GLY A 8 -4.60 -2.81 -5.12
CA GLY A 8 -3.41 -2.02 -4.76
C GLY A 8 -2.04 -2.70 -4.98
N GLY A 9 -1.99 -3.80 -5.72
CA GLY A 9 -0.73 -4.52 -5.99
C GLY A 9 -0.10 -5.14 -4.73
N MET A 10 -0.93 -5.50 -3.74
CA MET A 10 -0.51 -6.04 -2.45
C MET A 10 0.14 -7.42 -2.60
N ARG A 11 1.28 -7.61 -1.94
CA ARG A 11 2.03 -8.87 -1.88
C ARG A 11 2.56 -9.07 -0.46
N ASP A 12 2.43 -10.29 0.08
CA ASP A 12 3.25 -10.74 1.21
C ASP A 12 4.42 -11.54 0.63
N ASP A 13 5.63 -11.03 0.83
CA ASP A 13 6.88 -11.72 0.52
C ASP A 13 7.79 -11.66 1.75
N ASP A 14 8.31 -12.81 2.16
CA ASP A 14 9.21 -12.98 3.32
C ASP A 14 8.74 -12.30 4.63
N GLY A 15 7.42 -12.19 4.83
CA GLY A 15 6.88 -11.55 6.03
C GLY A 15 6.86 -10.02 6.00
N MET A 16 7.09 -9.42 4.83
CA MET A 16 6.96 -7.99 4.56
C MET A 16 5.75 -7.74 3.65
N LEU A 17 4.86 -6.84 4.07
CA LEU A 17 3.72 -6.44 3.27
C LEU A 17 4.14 -5.35 2.26
N SER A 18 4.10 -5.68 0.97
CA SER A 18 4.51 -4.78 -0.12
C SER A 18 3.32 -4.32 -0.96
N PHE A 19 3.34 -3.07 -1.40
CA PHE A 19 2.31 -2.45 -2.23
C PHE A 19 2.94 -1.85 -3.49
N TRP A 20 2.34 -2.15 -4.64
CA TRP A 20 2.65 -1.54 -5.94
C TRP A 20 1.37 -0.91 -6.50
N PRO A 21 0.95 0.23 -5.92
CA PRO A 21 -0.36 0.80 -6.16
C PRO A 21 -0.43 1.43 -7.56
N ARG A 22 -1.36 0.94 -8.38
CA ARG A 22 -1.69 1.57 -9.66
C ARG A 22 -2.91 2.48 -9.52
N ARG A 23 -2.92 3.56 -10.31
CA ARG A 23 -4.05 4.48 -10.41
C ARG A 23 -5.32 3.70 -10.79
N ALA A 24 -6.45 4.06 -10.19
CA ALA A 24 -7.74 3.57 -10.63
C ALA A 24 -8.04 4.03 -12.08
N PRO A 25 -8.69 3.20 -12.93
CA PRO A 25 -8.93 3.54 -14.33
C PRO A 25 -9.85 4.75 -14.54
N GLU A 26 -10.71 5.07 -13.57
CA GLU A 26 -11.66 6.17 -13.64
C GLU A 26 -11.05 7.45 -13.09
N ASP A 27 -11.36 8.60 -13.71
CA ASP A 27 -10.64 9.86 -13.49
C ASP A 27 -10.72 10.43 -12.05
N ASN A 28 -11.60 9.91 -11.20
CA ASN A 28 -11.79 10.34 -9.82
C ASN A 28 -11.99 9.19 -8.82
N ALA A 29 -11.71 7.94 -9.21
CA ALA A 29 -11.93 6.82 -8.31
C ALA A 29 -10.88 6.81 -7.18
N ILE A 30 -11.38 6.72 -5.94
CA ILE A 30 -10.57 6.47 -4.75
C ILE A 30 -10.86 5.04 -4.31
N LEU A 31 -9.82 4.22 -4.21
CA LEU A 31 -9.91 2.87 -3.70
C LEU A 31 -9.48 2.84 -2.24
N ARG A 32 -10.39 2.49 -1.32
CA ARG A 32 -10.09 2.35 0.11
C ARG A 32 -10.43 0.96 0.60
N PHE A 33 -9.49 0.31 1.29
CA PHE A 33 -9.71 -1.01 1.86
C PHE A 33 -8.86 -1.24 3.12
N PRO A 34 -9.38 -1.99 4.10
CA PRO A 34 -8.61 -2.42 5.25
C PRO A 34 -7.79 -3.67 4.93
N VAL A 35 -6.64 -3.80 5.57
CA VAL A 35 -5.74 -4.96 5.58
C VAL A 35 -5.40 -5.28 7.02
N THR A 36 -5.66 -6.51 7.46
CA THR A 36 -5.18 -6.98 8.77
C THR A 36 -3.94 -7.84 8.56
N TYR A 37 -2.82 -7.42 9.13
CA TYR A 37 -1.55 -8.13 9.03
C TYR A 37 -0.90 -8.30 10.40
N ARG A 38 -0.68 -9.55 10.81
CA ARG A 38 -0.06 -9.89 12.12
C ARG A 38 -0.71 -9.17 13.31
N GLY A 39 -2.04 -9.03 13.30
CA GLY A 39 -2.80 -8.36 14.35
C GLY A 39 -2.84 -6.82 14.25
N GLN A 40 -2.14 -6.23 13.27
CA GLN A 40 -2.20 -4.80 12.98
C GLN A 40 -3.25 -4.54 11.90
N MET A 41 -4.09 -3.52 12.08
CA MET A 41 -5.06 -3.09 11.09
C MET A 41 -4.54 -1.87 10.34
N LEU A 42 -4.24 -2.06 9.06
CA LEU A 42 -3.85 -1.01 8.13
C LEU A 42 -5.04 -0.64 7.26
N GLU A 43 -5.34 0.64 7.11
CA GLU A 43 -6.20 1.14 6.04
C GLU A 43 -5.34 1.70 4.92
N VAL A 44 -5.65 1.30 3.69
CA VAL A 44 -4.98 1.78 2.48
C VAL A 44 -6.00 2.58 1.68
N GLU A 45 -5.66 3.82 1.34
CA GLU A 45 -6.43 4.67 0.44
C GLU A 45 -5.58 5.05 -0.77
N ILE A 46 -5.98 4.63 -1.95
CA ILE A 46 -5.33 4.92 -3.23
C ILE A 46 -6.20 5.94 -3.95
N GLY A 47 -5.68 7.16 -4.05
CA GLY A 47 -6.28 8.24 -4.82
C GLY A 47 -5.69 8.37 -6.22
N LEU A 48 -5.80 9.58 -6.77
CA LEU A 48 -5.37 9.89 -8.14
C LEU A 48 -3.84 9.89 -8.30
N ASP A 49 -3.15 10.55 -7.38
CA ASP A 49 -1.71 10.83 -7.43
C ASP A 49 -0.97 10.37 -6.18
N LYS A 50 -1.70 9.98 -5.13
CA LYS A 50 -1.17 9.57 -3.83
C LYS A 50 -1.84 8.33 -3.26
N VAL A 51 -1.12 7.68 -2.37
CA VAL A 51 -1.56 6.56 -1.54
C VAL A 51 -1.30 6.92 -0.09
N GLU A 52 -2.32 6.75 0.74
CA GLU A 52 -2.26 6.93 2.18
C GLU A 52 -2.32 5.57 2.87
N TYR A 53 -1.38 5.37 3.79
CA TYR A 53 -1.31 4.21 4.66
C TYR A 53 -1.58 4.67 6.08
N THR A 54 -2.63 4.12 6.70
CA THR A 54 -3.06 4.51 8.04
C THR A 54 -3.12 3.29 8.96
N LEU A 55 -2.27 3.24 9.97
CA LEU A 55 -2.33 2.25 11.05
C LEU A 55 -3.54 2.58 11.94
N ARG A 56 -4.64 1.86 11.73
CA ARG A 56 -5.91 2.04 12.45
C ARG A 56 -5.92 1.32 13.80
N ASP A 57 -5.26 0.18 13.90
CA ASP A 57 -5.10 -0.56 15.14
C ASP A 57 -3.75 -1.29 15.16
N GLY A 58 -3.19 -1.48 16.35
CA GLY A 58 -1.86 -2.04 16.56
C GLY A 58 -0.80 -1.09 17.10
N GLU A 59 0.42 -1.62 17.30
CA GLU A 59 1.57 -0.87 17.84
C GLU A 59 2.46 -0.29 16.73
N SER A 60 2.85 -1.15 15.79
CA SER A 60 3.71 -0.78 14.66
C SER A 60 3.58 -1.76 13.51
N LEU A 61 3.78 -1.26 12.29
CA LEU A 61 3.76 -2.05 11.08
C LEU A 61 4.81 -1.55 10.11
N LEU A 62 5.66 -2.47 9.64
CA LEU A 62 6.60 -2.23 8.55
C LEU A 62 5.95 -2.71 7.26
N ILE A 63 5.86 -1.81 6.28
CA ILE A 63 5.37 -2.09 4.94
C ILE A 63 6.38 -1.59 3.92
N ARG A 64 6.23 -2.04 2.67
CA ARG A 64 7.00 -1.53 1.55
C ARG A 64 6.07 -0.91 0.52
N HIS A 65 6.31 0.36 0.18
CA HIS A 65 5.71 1.02 -0.97
C HIS A 65 6.72 1.00 -2.12
N GLU A 66 6.46 0.21 -3.14
CA GLU A 66 7.43 -0.09 -4.22
C GLU A 66 8.76 -0.65 -3.69
N ALA A 67 9.79 0.21 -3.63
CA ALA A 67 11.12 -0.07 -3.09
C ALA A 67 11.39 0.64 -1.74
N GLU A 68 10.48 1.49 -1.29
CA GLU A 68 10.63 2.26 -0.05
C GLU A 68 10.01 1.54 1.13
N GLU A 69 10.78 1.37 2.21
CA GLU A 69 10.26 0.87 3.49
C GLU A 69 9.60 1.99 4.29
N ILE A 70 8.40 1.71 4.77
CA ILE A 70 7.60 2.63 5.57
C ILE A 70 7.33 1.97 6.91
N HIS A 71 7.72 2.66 7.98
CA HIS A 71 7.42 2.25 9.34
C HIS A 71 6.29 3.11 9.90
N LEU A 72 5.13 2.48 10.10
CA LEU A 72 3.99 3.07 10.79
C LEU A 72 4.06 2.69 12.26
N THR A 73 3.82 3.66 13.14
CA THR A 73 3.72 3.43 14.58
C THR A 73 2.50 4.16 15.13
N ARG A 74 2.10 3.88 16.36
CA ARG A 74 1.04 4.67 17.01
C ARG A 74 1.30 6.17 17.06
N GLN A 75 2.57 6.58 17.18
CA GLN A 75 2.97 7.98 17.21
C GLN A 75 2.99 8.62 15.82
N ASN A 76 3.28 7.82 14.78
CA ASN A 76 3.23 8.25 13.39
C ASN A 76 2.39 7.26 12.56
N PRO A 77 1.05 7.29 12.73
CA PRO A 77 0.17 6.26 12.20
C PRO A 77 -0.20 6.49 10.75
N VAL A 78 0.18 7.63 10.14
CA VAL A 78 -0.20 7.98 8.77
C VAL A 78 1.05 8.30 7.96
N VAL A 79 1.16 7.69 6.78
CA VAL A 79 2.20 8.01 5.80
C VAL A 79 1.56 8.11 4.42
N VAL A 80 1.96 9.14 3.65
CA VAL A 80 1.49 9.39 2.29
C VAL A 80 2.63 9.24 1.30
N ARG A 81 2.41 8.51 0.20
CA ARG A 81 3.35 8.34 -0.92
C ARG A 81 2.67 8.56 -2.26
N PRO A 82 3.41 8.91 -3.32
CA PRO A 82 2.82 9.01 -4.65
C PRO A 82 2.27 7.67 -5.13
N VAL A 83 1.26 7.68 -6.00
CA VAL A 83 0.87 6.48 -6.76
C VAL A 83 2.00 6.11 -7.72
N SER A 84 2.24 4.81 -7.90
CA SER A 84 3.21 4.32 -8.88
C SER A 84 2.86 4.86 -10.26
N ARG A 85 3.73 5.72 -10.78
CA ARG A 85 3.66 6.08 -12.21
C ARG A 85 4.22 4.88 -12.94
N GLU A 86 3.44 4.28 -13.84
CA GLU A 86 4.00 3.30 -14.75
C GLU A 86 5.15 4.00 -15.50
N ALA A 87 6.40 3.71 -15.12
CA ALA A 87 7.48 3.75 -16.08
C ALA A 87 7.04 2.75 -17.14
N SER A 88 6.56 3.27 -18.26
CA SER A 88 6.19 2.49 -19.44
C SER A 88 7.28 1.43 -19.61
N ALA A 89 6.96 0.19 -19.25
CA ALA A 89 7.81 -0.93 -19.53
C ALA A 89 7.72 -1.08 -21.04
N VAL A 90 8.59 -0.35 -21.74
CA VAL A 90 8.95 -0.61 -23.12
C VAL A 90 9.59 -1.99 -23.12
N ILE A 91 8.74 -3.01 -23.18
CA ILE A 91 9.14 -4.34 -23.57
C ILE A 91 9.42 -4.22 -25.07
N ARG A 92 10.70 -4.05 -25.41
CA ARG A 92 11.23 -4.40 -26.72
C ARG A 92 11.36 -5.90 -26.84
#